data_AF-A7MN14-F1
#
_entry.id   AF-A7MN14-F1
#
_cell.length_a   1.000
_cell.length_b   1.000
_cell.length_c   1.000
_cell.angle_alpha   90.00
_cell.angle_beta   90.00
_cell.angle_gamma   90.00
#
_symmetry.space_group_name_H-M   'P 1'
#
loop_
_entity.id
_entity.type
_entity.pdbx_description
1 polymer ?
#
loop_
_entity_poly.entity_id
_entity_poly.type
_entity_poly.pdbx_seq_one_letter_code
_entity_poly.pdbx_strand_id
1 'polypeptide(L)'
;MRKCLVAFHYGDISLGLVSSITDGDREVNKFFVILAFIFLVVTCTFAIREPISLVFIIGSFLLIGYVFAKVGQKAEFNNRLSSSERKGTLRFCAVGFLVASLAANVCFLFWVNSKTPIFGDAYVERQQYEEIRDGLKKQVIAQEEEKFSRTYDAKESVKSSLKDASSAEFSDERDGKDGAICGYVNAKNSFGAYAGKTRYISISGQSSIDDGSQEFESLWGKLCN
;
A
#
# COMPACT_ATOMS: atom_id res chain seq x y z
N MET A 1 45.37 15.31 -56.18
CA MET A 1 46.74 15.04 -55.65
C MET A 1 47.42 16.38 -55.34
N ARG A 2 48.05 16.47 -54.14
CA ARG A 2 49.12 17.39 -53.64
C ARG A 2 49.25 18.80 -54.28
N LYS A 3 48.95 19.89 -53.54
CA LYS A 3 49.84 20.72 -52.67
C LYS A 3 50.94 21.52 -53.41
N CYS A 4 50.90 22.85 -53.26
CA CYS A 4 52.00 23.80 -52.94
C CYS A 4 51.40 25.22 -52.88
N LEU A 5 51.26 25.93 -51.76
CA LEU A 5 52.22 26.44 -50.76
C LEU A 5 53.04 27.64 -51.26
N VAL A 6 52.76 28.83 -50.71
CA VAL A 6 53.74 29.88 -50.44
C VAL A 6 53.55 30.32 -48.99
N ALA A 7 54.63 30.21 -48.22
CA ALA A 7 54.81 30.58 -46.82
C ALA A 7 55.68 31.86 -46.75
N PHE A 8 55.51 32.75 -45.77
CA PHE A 8 56.39 33.04 -44.61
C PHE A 8 56.11 34.53 -44.22
N HIS A 9 56.19 35.09 -43.00
CA HIS A 9 56.40 34.68 -41.60
C HIS A 9 56.08 35.92 -40.72
N TYR A 10 55.40 35.78 -39.57
CA TYR A 10 55.84 36.25 -38.23
C TYR A 10 54.72 36.06 -37.19
N GLY A 11 55.04 35.46 -36.04
CA GLY A 11 54.31 35.67 -34.78
C GLY A 11 53.23 34.65 -34.38
N ASP A 12 53.65 33.63 -33.63
CA ASP A 12 53.04 33.10 -32.40
C ASP A 12 51.55 32.70 -32.30
N ILE A 13 51.39 31.41 -31.98
CA ILE A 13 50.54 30.84 -30.92
C ILE A 13 49.00 30.86 -31.15
N SER A 14 48.51 29.65 -31.41
CA SER A 14 47.24 29.06 -30.96
C SER A 14 45.92 29.79 -31.23
N LEU A 15 45.00 29.12 -31.92
CA LEU A 15 43.85 28.46 -31.29
C LEU A 15 42.93 27.89 -32.38
N GLY A 16 43.11 26.60 -32.67
CA GLY A 16 42.04 25.77 -33.21
C GLY A 16 41.03 25.46 -32.11
N LEU A 17 40.14 26.40 -31.77
CA LEU A 17 39.10 26.19 -30.76
C LEU A 17 37.78 26.96 -31.02
N VAL A 18 37.48 27.32 -32.27
CA VAL A 18 36.25 28.09 -32.58
C VAL A 18 35.24 27.31 -33.44
N SER A 19 35.57 26.12 -33.94
CA SER A 19 34.58 25.27 -34.65
C SER A 19 33.86 24.26 -33.74
N SER A 20 34.49 23.76 -32.66
CA SER A 20 33.88 22.69 -31.83
C SER A 20 32.82 23.18 -30.83
N ILE A 21 32.73 24.48 -30.55
CA ILE A 21 31.73 25.06 -29.63
C ILE A 21 30.37 25.25 -30.32
N THR A 22 30.31 25.22 -31.66
CA THR A 22 29.06 25.48 -32.40
C THR A 22 28.11 24.28 -32.46
N ASP A 23 28.60 23.05 -32.31
CA ASP A 23 27.79 21.83 -32.45
C ASP A 23 27.17 21.39 -31.11
N GLY A 24 27.94 21.47 -30.02
CA GLY A 24 27.49 21.08 -28.68
C GLY A 24 26.27 21.86 -28.17
N ASP A 25 26.18 23.16 -28.48
CA ASP A 25 25.10 24.04 -28.04
C ASP A 25 23.74 23.74 -28.65
N ARG A 26 23.74 23.22 -29.88
CA ARG A 26 22.52 22.82 -30.57
C ARG A 26 21.97 21.51 -29.98
N GLU A 27 22.88 20.61 -29.60
CA GLU A 27 22.54 19.33 -28.99
C GLU A 27 22.01 19.50 -27.55
N VAL A 28 22.56 20.40 -26.73
CA VAL A 28 21.98 20.67 -25.39
C VAL A 28 20.58 21.29 -25.46
N ASN A 29 20.29 22.16 -26.42
CA ASN A 29 18.95 22.71 -26.58
C ASN A 29 17.91 21.64 -26.96
N LYS A 30 18.28 20.72 -27.86
CA LYS A 30 17.43 19.56 -28.21
C LYS A 30 17.20 18.66 -27.00
N PHE A 31 18.23 18.42 -26.19
CA PHE A 31 18.13 17.62 -24.97
C PHE A 31 17.09 18.19 -23.99
N PHE A 32 17.09 19.50 -23.75
CA PHE A 32 16.09 20.13 -22.86
C PHE A 32 14.66 19.99 -23.38
N VAL A 33 14.44 20.10 -24.70
CA VAL A 33 13.11 19.91 -25.30
C VAL A 33 12.64 18.47 -25.17
N ILE A 34 13.52 17.50 -25.44
CA ILE A 34 13.22 16.06 -25.27
C ILE A 34 12.88 15.74 -23.82
N LEU A 35 13.65 16.28 -22.86
CA LEU A 35 13.41 16.08 -21.44
C LEU A 35 12.03 16.61 -21.02
N ALA A 36 11.64 17.80 -21.49
CA ALA A 36 10.32 18.37 -21.23
C ALA A 36 9.19 17.48 -21.78
N PHE A 37 9.39 16.88 -22.97
CA PHE A 37 8.42 15.94 -23.54
C PHE A 37 8.29 14.63 -22.74
N ILE A 38 9.39 14.10 -22.21
CA ILE A 38 9.35 12.92 -21.33
C ILE A 38 8.51 13.22 -20.08
N PHE A 39 8.72 14.37 -19.44
CA PHE A 39 7.91 14.78 -18.29
C PHE A 39 6.44 14.97 -18.63
N LEU A 40 6.12 15.50 -19.82
CA LEU A 40 4.75 15.58 -20.31
C LEU A 40 4.12 14.18 -20.44
N VAL A 41 4.82 13.22 -21.06
CA VAL A 41 4.32 11.85 -21.22
C VAL A 41 4.04 11.20 -19.86
N VAL A 42 4.98 11.32 -18.92
CA VAL A 42 4.80 10.80 -17.55
C VAL A 42 3.59 11.47 -16.86
N THR A 43 3.43 12.78 -17.00
CA THR A 43 2.28 13.50 -16.41
C THR A 43 0.97 13.03 -17.06
N CYS A 44 0.96 12.86 -18.38
CA CYS A 44 -0.19 12.34 -19.13
C CYS A 44 -0.57 10.92 -18.70
N THR A 45 0.38 10.02 -18.40
CA THR A 45 0.04 8.67 -17.94
C THR A 45 -0.68 8.68 -16.58
N PHE A 46 -0.32 9.59 -15.67
CA PHE A 46 -1.06 9.77 -14.42
C PHE A 46 -2.43 10.43 -14.63
N ALA A 47 -2.52 11.37 -15.58
CA ALA A 47 -3.73 12.13 -15.90
C ALA A 47 -4.80 11.33 -16.67
N ILE A 48 -4.49 10.16 -17.26
CA ILE A 48 -5.48 9.28 -17.92
C ILE A 48 -6.64 8.89 -16.98
N ARG A 49 -6.42 8.92 -15.66
CA ARG A 49 -7.48 8.68 -14.68
C ARG A 49 -8.57 9.76 -14.68
N GLU A 50 -8.26 10.97 -15.15
CA GLU A 50 -9.24 12.06 -15.33
C GLU A 50 -9.11 12.67 -16.74
N PRO A 51 -9.95 12.26 -17.72
CA PRO A 51 -9.80 12.66 -19.13
C PRO A 51 -9.92 14.18 -19.35
N ILE A 52 -10.57 14.90 -18.44
CA ILE A 52 -10.68 16.36 -18.48
C ILE A 52 -9.32 17.02 -18.22
N SER A 53 -8.52 16.48 -17.30
CA SER A 53 -7.20 17.02 -16.96
C SER A 53 -6.20 16.94 -18.12
N LEU A 54 -6.32 15.91 -18.98
CA LEU A 54 -5.48 15.75 -20.18
C LEU A 54 -5.62 16.93 -21.17
N VAL A 55 -6.85 17.42 -21.37
CA VAL A 55 -7.11 18.54 -22.28
C VAL A 55 -6.40 19.80 -21.80
N PHE A 56 -6.41 20.05 -20.49
CA PHE A 56 -5.74 21.20 -19.88
C PHE A 56 -4.22 21.06 -19.89
N ILE A 57 -3.68 19.87 -19.62
CA ILE A 57 -2.23 19.61 -19.66
C ILE A 57 -1.68 19.81 -21.07
N ILE A 58 -2.31 19.18 -22.08
CA ILE A 58 -1.88 19.30 -23.48
C ILE A 58 -2.04 20.75 -23.96
N GLY A 59 -3.18 21.39 -23.65
CA GLY A 59 -3.42 22.79 -24.01
C GLY A 59 -2.40 23.75 -23.42
N SER A 60 -2.05 23.58 -22.14
CA SER A 60 -1.05 24.42 -21.47
C SER A 60 0.36 24.22 -22.04
N PHE A 61 0.75 22.97 -22.33
CA PHE A 61 2.04 22.65 -22.93
C PHE A 61 2.19 23.25 -24.33
N LEU A 62 1.15 23.14 -25.16
CA LEU A 62 1.14 23.74 -26.51
C LEU A 62 1.20 25.27 -26.44
N LEU A 63 0.51 25.90 -25.48
CA LEU A 63 0.53 27.34 -25.29
C LEU A 63 1.91 27.84 -24.84
N ILE A 64 2.53 27.17 -23.86
CA ILE A 64 3.90 27.47 -23.41
C ILE A 64 4.88 27.31 -24.59
N GLY A 65 4.76 26.20 -25.34
CA GLY A 65 5.57 25.95 -26.53
C GLY A 65 5.43 27.03 -27.60
N TYR A 66 4.20 27.46 -27.89
CA TYR A 66 3.93 28.53 -28.86
C TYR A 66 4.58 29.86 -28.45
N VAL A 67 4.48 30.25 -27.18
CA VAL A 67 5.08 31.50 -26.66
C VAL A 67 6.60 31.48 -26.82
N PHE A 68 7.27 30.41 -26.35
CA PHE A 68 8.73 30.32 -26.43
C PHE A 68 9.25 30.13 -27.86
N ALA A 69 8.52 29.41 -28.72
CA ALA A 69 8.85 29.29 -30.14
C ALA A 69 8.78 30.64 -30.85
N LYS A 70 7.75 31.45 -30.57
CA LYS A 70 7.59 32.79 -31.16
C LYS A 70 8.70 33.76 -30.71
N VAL A 71 9.10 33.70 -29.44
CA VAL A 71 10.22 34.48 -28.90
C VAL A 71 11.54 34.03 -29.54
N GLY A 72 11.77 32.72 -29.65
CA GLY A 72 12.95 32.15 -30.30
C GLY A 72 13.10 32.58 -31.76
N GLN A 73 12.02 32.48 -32.56
CA GLN A 73 12.01 32.93 -33.95
C GLN A 73 12.31 34.43 -34.07
N LYS A 74 11.71 35.26 -33.20
CA LYS A 74 11.94 36.71 -33.22
C LYS A 74 13.40 37.07 -32.90
N ALA A 75 14.05 36.33 -32.01
CA ALA A 75 15.47 36.50 -31.70
C ALA A 75 16.36 35.98 -32.84
N GLU A 76 15.91 34.94 -33.54
CA GLU A 76 16.65 34.31 -34.62
C GLU A 76 16.81 35.24 -35.84
N PHE A 77 15.74 35.92 -36.25
CA PHE A 77 15.74 36.82 -37.41
C PHE A 77 16.11 38.28 -37.08
N ASN A 78 16.53 38.57 -35.85
CA ASN A 78 16.87 39.93 -35.45
C ASN A 78 18.31 40.28 -35.83
N ASN A 79 18.46 41.05 -36.92
CA ASN A 79 19.75 41.51 -37.43
C ASN A 79 20.47 42.53 -36.51
N ARG A 80 19.83 42.98 -35.41
CA ARG A 80 20.46 43.88 -34.42
C ARG A 80 21.27 43.14 -33.36
N LEU A 81 21.12 41.82 -33.22
CA LEU A 81 21.85 41.04 -32.22
C LEU A 81 23.12 40.44 -32.81
N SER A 82 24.18 40.42 -32.01
CA SER A 82 25.39 39.66 -32.34
C SER A 82 25.15 38.14 -32.24
N SER A 83 26.03 37.35 -32.87
CA SER A 83 25.92 35.88 -32.91
C SER A 83 25.93 35.24 -31.50
N SER A 84 26.67 35.82 -30.56
CA SER A 84 26.71 35.39 -29.16
C SER A 84 25.39 35.69 -28.43
N GLU A 85 24.82 36.87 -28.63
CA GLU A 85 23.52 37.26 -28.03
C GLU A 85 22.38 36.38 -28.55
N ARG A 86 22.34 36.11 -29.87
CA ARG A 86 21.33 35.21 -30.47
C ARG A 86 21.39 33.79 -29.88
N LYS A 87 22.60 33.25 -29.69
CA LYS A 87 22.79 31.94 -29.04
C LYS A 87 22.37 31.95 -27.58
N GLY A 88 22.70 33.01 -26.84
CA GLY A 88 22.26 33.21 -25.46
C GLY A 88 20.73 33.17 -25.37
N THR A 89 20.04 33.97 -26.17
CA THR A 89 18.56 34.02 -26.18
C THR A 89 17.92 32.67 -26.51
N LEU A 90 18.47 31.91 -27.46
CA LEU A 90 17.97 30.57 -27.79
C LEU A 90 18.10 29.58 -26.62
N ARG A 91 19.23 29.60 -25.90
CA ARG A 91 19.42 28.78 -24.70
C ARG A 91 18.46 29.19 -23.58
N PHE A 92 18.27 30.50 -23.36
CA PHE A 92 17.29 31.02 -22.40
C PHE A 92 15.86 30.57 -22.75
N CYS A 93 15.49 30.53 -24.03
CA CYS A 93 14.18 30.04 -24.45
C CYS A 93 14.01 28.54 -24.20
N ALA A 94 15.04 27.72 -24.47
CA ALA A 94 14.99 26.28 -24.23
C ALA A 94 14.90 25.93 -22.73
N VAL A 95 15.73 26.59 -21.90
CA VAL A 95 15.70 26.41 -20.45
C VAL A 95 14.39 26.97 -19.86
N GLY A 96 13.94 28.13 -20.32
CA GLY A 96 12.67 28.73 -19.90
C GLY A 96 11.46 27.86 -20.24
N PHE A 97 11.43 27.27 -21.43
CA PHE A 97 10.42 26.30 -21.84
C PHE A 97 10.39 25.07 -20.93
N LEU A 98 11.56 24.51 -20.61
CA LEU A 98 11.67 23.35 -19.72
C LEU A 98 11.17 23.67 -18.31
N VAL A 99 11.61 24.79 -17.72
CA VAL A 99 11.22 25.19 -16.37
C VAL A 99 9.71 25.49 -16.29
N ALA A 100 9.17 26.23 -17.27
CA ALA A 100 7.74 26.53 -17.32
C ALA A 100 6.88 25.27 -17.49
N SER A 101 7.31 24.35 -18.34
CA SER A 101 6.62 23.07 -18.56
C SER A 101 6.67 22.20 -17.30
N LEU A 102 7.80 22.12 -16.63
CA LEU A 102 7.95 21.36 -15.39
C LEU A 102 7.07 21.94 -14.27
N ALA A 103 7.07 23.27 -14.11
CA ALA A 103 6.22 23.95 -13.13
C ALA A 103 4.73 23.71 -13.41
N ALA A 104 4.29 23.81 -14.67
CA ALA A 104 2.92 23.50 -15.06
C ALA A 104 2.54 22.05 -14.73
N ASN A 105 3.40 21.08 -15.08
CA ASN A 105 3.17 19.67 -14.78
C ASN A 105 3.08 19.40 -13.27
N VAL A 106 3.92 20.03 -12.44
CA VAL A 106 3.86 19.90 -10.98
C VAL A 106 2.53 20.47 -10.44
N CYS A 107 2.09 21.62 -10.93
CA CYS A 107 0.81 22.20 -10.55
C CYS A 107 -0.37 21.28 -10.93
N PHE A 108 -0.36 20.69 -12.12
CA PHE A 108 -1.37 19.73 -12.54
C PHE A 108 -1.34 18.44 -11.72
N LEU A 109 -0.15 17.91 -11.41
CA LEU A 109 -0.02 16.74 -10.55
C LEU A 109 -0.61 16.99 -9.16
N PHE A 110 -0.36 18.16 -8.58
CA PHE A 110 -0.93 18.53 -7.28
C PHE A 110 -2.45 18.64 -7.33
N TRP A 111 -3.00 19.25 -8.39
CA TRP A 111 -4.45 19.31 -8.61
C TRP A 111 -5.04 17.90 -8.72
N VAL A 112 -4.54 17.08 -9.64
CA VAL A 112 -5.07 15.73 -9.88
C VAL A 112 -4.98 14.87 -8.63
N ASN A 113 -3.87 14.94 -7.87
CA ASN A 113 -3.72 14.23 -6.60
C ASN A 113 -4.74 14.66 -5.54
N SER A 114 -5.20 15.92 -5.57
CA SER A 114 -6.25 16.41 -4.67
C SER A 114 -7.66 15.90 -5.02
N LYS A 115 -7.89 15.47 -6.27
CA LYS A 115 -9.20 14.97 -6.74
C LYS A 115 -9.26 13.45 -6.70
N THR A 116 -8.21 12.80 -7.18
CA THR A 116 -8.05 11.35 -7.18
C THR A 116 -6.68 11.03 -6.58
N PRO A 117 -6.61 10.57 -5.32
CA PRO A 117 -5.33 10.29 -4.67
C PRO A 117 -4.56 9.24 -5.47
N ILE A 118 -3.26 9.47 -5.71
CA ILE A 118 -2.42 8.64 -6.58
C ILE A 118 -2.30 7.19 -6.07
N PHE A 119 -2.43 6.98 -4.75
CA PHE A 119 -2.43 5.65 -4.13
C PHE A 119 -3.82 4.99 -4.04
N GLY A 120 -4.88 5.66 -4.53
CA GLY A 120 -6.19 5.10 -4.84
C GLY A 120 -7.05 4.68 -3.65
N ASP A 121 -8.36 4.63 -3.89
CA ASP A 121 -9.38 4.16 -2.92
C ASP A 121 -9.16 2.67 -2.56
N ALA A 122 -8.58 1.90 -3.48
CA ALA A 122 -8.23 0.50 -3.27
C ALA A 122 -7.12 0.27 -2.22
N TYR A 123 -6.25 1.26 -1.96
CA TYR A 123 -5.28 1.16 -0.87
C TYR A 123 -5.96 1.35 0.49
N VAL A 124 -6.84 2.34 0.59
CA VAL A 124 -7.62 2.63 1.80
C VAL A 124 -8.54 1.45 2.14
N GLU A 125 -9.21 0.87 1.15
CA GLU A 125 -10.06 -0.30 1.34
C GLU A 125 -9.28 -1.53 1.81
N ARG A 126 -8.07 -1.77 1.27
CA ARG A 126 -7.21 -2.86 1.75
C ARG A 126 -6.78 -2.65 3.19
N GLN A 127 -6.41 -1.43 3.57
CA GLN A 127 -6.06 -1.13 4.96
C GLN A 127 -7.24 -1.41 5.90
N GLN A 128 -8.43 -0.94 5.54
CA GLN A 128 -9.64 -1.18 6.32
C GLN A 128 -9.95 -2.67 6.43
N TYR A 129 -9.80 -3.44 5.36
CA TYR A 129 -10.00 -4.90 5.39
C TYR A 129 -8.99 -5.60 6.30
N GLU A 130 -7.71 -5.20 6.25
CA GLU A 130 -6.67 -5.76 7.12
C GLU A 130 -6.94 -5.45 8.60
N GLU A 131 -7.36 -4.23 8.93
CA GLU A 131 -7.76 -3.85 10.28
C GLU A 131 -8.96 -4.66 10.78
N ILE A 132 -10.01 -4.81 9.96
CA ILE A 132 -11.18 -5.62 10.30
C ILE A 132 -10.78 -7.08 10.50
N ARG A 133 -9.96 -7.63 9.60
CA ARG A 133 -9.45 -9.00 9.67
C ARG A 133 -8.64 -9.23 10.94
N ASP A 134 -7.74 -8.32 11.26
CA ASP A 134 -6.84 -8.48 12.41
C ASP A 134 -7.59 -8.25 13.73
N GLY A 135 -8.58 -7.34 13.74
CA GLY A 135 -9.56 -7.21 14.82
C GLY A 135 -10.37 -8.49 15.04
N LEU A 136 -10.89 -9.08 13.96
CA LEU A 136 -11.64 -10.34 14.02
C LEU A 136 -10.76 -11.50 14.49
N LYS A 137 -9.55 -11.66 13.95
CA LYS A 137 -8.60 -12.69 14.39
C LYS A 137 -8.31 -12.58 15.89
N LYS A 138 -8.10 -11.37 16.40
CA LYS A 138 -7.84 -11.16 17.82
C LYS A 138 -9.06 -11.55 18.68
N GLN A 139 -10.27 -11.26 18.23
CA GLN A 139 -11.49 -11.69 18.91
C GLN A 139 -11.65 -13.21 18.89
N VAL A 140 -11.41 -13.85 17.74
CA VAL A 140 -11.49 -15.32 17.61
C VAL A 140 -10.47 -16.00 18.52
N ILE A 141 -9.22 -15.54 18.53
CA ILE A 141 -8.16 -16.07 19.41
C ILE A 141 -8.57 -15.92 20.88
N ALA A 142 -9.06 -14.74 21.29
CA ALA A 142 -9.51 -14.51 22.66
C ALA A 142 -10.69 -15.41 23.05
N GLN A 143 -11.65 -15.64 22.14
CA GLN A 143 -12.77 -16.54 22.34
C GLN A 143 -12.34 -18.01 22.42
N GLU A 144 -11.39 -18.43 21.59
CA GLU A 144 -10.85 -19.79 21.60
C GLU A 144 -10.06 -20.07 22.88
N GLU A 145 -9.23 -19.13 23.34
CA GLU A 145 -8.50 -19.22 24.61
C GLU A 145 -9.46 -19.28 25.80
N GLU A 146 -10.49 -18.43 25.82
CA GLU A 146 -11.50 -18.42 26.88
C GLU A 146 -12.31 -19.73 26.88
N LYS A 147 -12.74 -20.20 25.70
CA LYS A 147 -13.47 -21.46 25.57
C LYS A 147 -12.61 -22.65 26.01
N PHE A 148 -11.35 -22.67 25.62
CA PHE A 148 -10.40 -23.69 26.04
C PHE A 148 -10.21 -23.68 27.57
N SER A 149 -10.00 -22.51 28.16
CA SER A 149 -9.86 -22.36 29.62
C SER A 149 -11.10 -22.83 30.36
N ARG A 150 -12.31 -22.39 29.96
CA ARG A 150 -13.57 -22.80 30.61
C ARG A 150 -13.79 -24.30 30.52
N THR A 151 -13.52 -24.90 29.36
CA THR A 151 -13.66 -26.34 29.16
C THR A 151 -12.64 -27.10 30.00
N TYR A 152 -11.40 -26.59 30.10
CA TYR A 152 -10.36 -27.17 30.93
C TYR A 152 -10.73 -27.14 32.42
N ASP A 153 -11.15 -25.98 32.93
CA ASP A 153 -11.57 -25.81 34.33
C ASP A 153 -12.79 -26.67 34.67
N ALA A 154 -13.73 -26.80 33.73
CA ALA A 154 -14.87 -27.70 33.87
C ALA A 154 -14.44 -29.16 34.00
N LYS A 155 -13.54 -29.64 33.13
CA LYS A 155 -12.99 -31.01 33.22
C LYS A 155 -12.28 -31.24 34.55
N GLU A 156 -11.49 -30.29 34.99
CA GLU A 156 -10.72 -30.42 36.22
C GLU A 156 -11.62 -30.44 37.46
N SER A 157 -12.67 -29.60 37.48
CA SER A 157 -13.70 -29.65 38.50
C SER A 157 -14.40 -31.01 38.54
N VAL A 158 -14.81 -31.56 37.39
CA VAL A 158 -15.48 -32.86 37.33
C VAL A 158 -14.56 -33.98 37.82
N LYS A 159 -13.29 -33.97 37.39
CA LYS A 159 -12.29 -34.94 37.84
C LYS A 159 -12.13 -34.98 39.36
N SER A 160 -12.24 -33.84 40.04
CA SER A 160 -12.15 -33.78 41.50
C SER A 160 -13.27 -34.54 42.22
N SER A 161 -14.41 -34.76 41.55
CA SER A 161 -15.56 -35.49 42.09
C SER A 161 -15.53 -36.99 41.75
N LEU A 162 -14.60 -37.43 40.89
CA LEU A 162 -14.48 -38.83 40.44
C LEU A 162 -13.61 -39.66 41.37
N LYS A 163 -13.87 -40.98 41.42
CA LYS A 163 -13.04 -41.93 42.19
C LYS A 163 -11.67 -42.18 41.55
N ASP A 164 -11.64 -42.24 40.22
CA ASP A 164 -10.41 -42.34 39.42
C ASP A 164 -10.41 -41.24 38.36
N ALA A 165 -9.87 -40.08 38.73
CA ALA A 165 -9.74 -38.90 37.88
C ALA A 165 -8.89 -39.16 36.61
N SER A 166 -7.93 -40.08 36.68
CA SER A 166 -7.01 -40.36 35.57
C SER A 166 -7.68 -41.15 34.44
N SER A 167 -8.75 -41.89 34.75
CA SER A 167 -9.54 -42.67 33.80
C SER A 167 -10.69 -41.90 33.14
N ALA A 168 -10.84 -40.60 33.46
CA ALA A 168 -11.99 -39.82 33.04
C ALA A 168 -11.99 -39.55 31.52
N GLU A 169 -13.03 -40.01 30.85
CA GLU A 169 -13.28 -39.79 29.44
C GLU A 169 -14.48 -38.86 29.25
N PHE A 170 -14.25 -37.70 28.63
CA PHE A 170 -15.27 -36.68 28.38
C PHE A 170 -15.79 -36.78 26.94
N SER A 171 -17.10 -36.55 26.74
CA SER A 171 -17.72 -36.56 25.41
C SER A 171 -18.95 -35.64 25.32
N ASP A 172 -19.27 -35.19 24.10
CA ASP A 172 -20.40 -34.31 23.75
C ASP A 172 -20.48 -33.03 24.58
N GLU A 173 -19.31 -32.40 24.78
CA GLU A 173 -19.15 -31.18 25.56
C GLU A 173 -19.70 -29.97 24.81
N ARG A 174 -20.51 -29.16 25.48
CA ARG A 174 -21.16 -27.98 24.91
C ARG A 174 -21.29 -26.84 25.91
N ASP A 175 -21.25 -25.63 25.39
CA ASP A 175 -21.54 -24.42 26.16
C ASP A 175 -23.05 -24.37 26.44
N GLY A 176 -23.41 -24.30 27.72
CA GLY A 176 -24.76 -24.10 28.23
C GLY A 176 -25.02 -22.62 28.59
N LYS A 177 -26.18 -22.35 29.17
CA LYS A 177 -26.56 -21.02 29.66
C LYS A 177 -25.73 -20.63 30.88
N ASP A 178 -25.62 -19.33 31.13
CA ASP A 178 -24.91 -18.75 32.28
C ASP A 178 -23.44 -19.17 32.41
N GLY A 179 -22.79 -19.54 31.29
CA GLY A 179 -21.39 -19.98 31.27
C GLY A 179 -21.19 -21.42 31.78
N ALA A 180 -22.26 -22.22 31.87
CA ALA A 180 -22.15 -23.64 32.20
C ALA A 180 -21.51 -24.43 31.05
N ILE A 181 -20.72 -25.46 31.38
CA ILE A 181 -20.25 -26.48 30.44
C ILE A 181 -20.98 -27.78 30.76
N CYS A 182 -21.64 -28.34 29.76
CA CYS A 182 -22.43 -29.57 29.89
C CYS A 182 -21.86 -30.66 29.00
N GLY A 183 -21.90 -31.90 29.45
CA GLY A 183 -21.43 -33.03 28.64
C GLY A 183 -21.63 -34.36 29.36
N TYR A 184 -20.89 -35.37 28.89
CA TYR A 184 -20.87 -36.69 29.49
C TYR A 184 -19.46 -37.05 29.94
N VAL A 185 -19.37 -37.74 31.07
CA VAL A 185 -18.12 -38.26 31.62
C VAL A 185 -18.28 -39.76 31.89
N ASN A 186 -17.24 -40.54 31.62
CA ASN A 186 -17.15 -41.95 31.97
C ASN A 186 -15.83 -42.20 32.68
N ALA A 187 -15.87 -42.81 33.86
CA ALA A 187 -14.68 -43.06 34.67
C ALA A 187 -14.78 -44.40 35.42
N LYS A 188 -13.64 -44.90 35.86
CA LYS A 188 -13.56 -46.13 36.67
C LYS A 188 -14.06 -45.88 38.09
N ASN A 189 -14.78 -46.87 38.62
CA ASN A 189 -15.18 -46.91 40.01
C ASN A 189 -14.05 -47.47 40.90
N SER A 190 -14.30 -47.60 42.21
CA SER A 190 -13.33 -48.13 43.18
C SER A 190 -12.89 -49.58 42.92
N PHE A 191 -13.60 -50.32 42.06
CA PHE A 191 -13.26 -51.68 41.63
C PHE A 191 -12.49 -51.71 40.29
N GLY A 192 -12.17 -50.55 39.71
CA GLY A 192 -11.39 -50.42 38.47
C GLY A 192 -12.20 -50.62 37.18
N ALA A 193 -13.52 -50.76 37.26
CA ALA A 193 -14.41 -50.92 36.11
C ALA A 193 -15.13 -49.62 35.76
N TYR A 194 -15.38 -49.37 34.47
CA TYR A 194 -16.18 -48.23 34.02
C TYR A 194 -17.65 -48.42 34.38
N ALA A 195 -18.27 -47.38 34.96
CA ALA A 195 -19.67 -47.40 35.38
C ALA A 195 -20.65 -47.02 34.26
N GLY A 196 -20.14 -46.52 33.12
CA GLY A 196 -20.95 -45.98 32.03
C GLY A 196 -20.90 -44.46 31.98
N LYS A 197 -21.37 -43.90 30.85
CA LYS A 197 -21.42 -42.45 30.65
C LYS A 197 -22.50 -41.83 31.53
N THR A 198 -22.13 -40.84 32.34
CA THR A 198 -23.05 -40.02 33.14
C THR A 198 -22.99 -38.56 32.68
N ARG A 199 -24.10 -37.83 32.81
CA ARG A 199 -24.14 -36.39 32.51
C ARG A 199 -23.40 -35.62 33.59
N TYR A 200 -22.76 -34.51 33.21
CA TYR A 200 -22.22 -33.55 34.16
C TYR A 200 -22.50 -32.12 33.74
N ILE A 201 -22.53 -31.24 34.72
CA ILE A 201 -22.67 -29.80 34.58
C ILE A 201 -21.52 -29.17 35.35
N SER A 202 -20.81 -28.22 34.74
CA SER A 202 -19.84 -27.39 35.46
C SER A 202 -20.14 -25.92 35.25
N ILE A 203 -20.15 -25.14 36.33
CA ILE A 203 -20.36 -23.69 36.30
C ILE A 203 -19.41 -23.05 37.30
N SER A 204 -18.64 -22.05 36.86
CA SER A 204 -17.72 -21.28 37.71
C SER A 204 -16.79 -22.15 38.58
N GLY A 205 -16.28 -23.25 38.03
CA GLY A 205 -15.36 -24.16 38.73
C GLY A 205 -16.03 -25.15 39.70
N GLN A 206 -17.34 -25.09 39.89
CA GLN A 206 -18.11 -26.12 40.57
C GLN A 206 -18.67 -27.12 39.56
N SER A 207 -18.75 -28.39 39.92
CA SER A 207 -19.31 -29.43 39.06
C SER A 207 -20.32 -30.29 39.81
N SER A 208 -21.29 -30.78 39.07
CA SER A 208 -22.30 -31.72 39.53
C SER A 208 -22.42 -32.84 38.50
N ILE A 209 -22.42 -34.08 38.97
CA ILE A 209 -22.56 -35.29 38.15
C ILE A 209 -23.95 -35.84 38.44
N ASP A 210 -24.61 -36.32 37.38
CA ASP A 210 -25.93 -36.91 37.43
C ASP A 210 -25.99 -38.08 38.42
N ASP A 211 -26.80 -37.90 39.46
CA ASP A 211 -27.10 -38.87 40.51
C ASP A 211 -28.53 -39.41 40.41
N GLY A 212 -29.28 -39.03 39.37
CA GLY A 212 -30.70 -39.36 39.20
C GLY A 212 -31.65 -38.54 40.07
N SER A 213 -31.19 -37.47 40.72
CA SER A 213 -32.03 -36.56 41.51
C SER A 213 -32.91 -35.66 40.63
N GLN A 214 -34.06 -35.23 41.17
CA GLN A 214 -34.93 -34.27 40.47
C GLN A 214 -34.28 -32.89 40.35
N GLU A 215 -33.43 -32.54 41.32
CA GLU A 215 -32.64 -31.33 41.35
C GLU A 215 -31.68 -31.26 40.16
N PHE A 216 -30.96 -32.36 39.88
CA PHE A 216 -30.05 -32.43 38.74
C PHE A 216 -30.79 -32.29 37.40
N GLU A 217 -31.91 -33.00 37.23
CA GLU A 217 -32.71 -32.91 35.99
C GLU A 217 -33.24 -31.50 35.73
N SER A 218 -33.70 -30.82 36.79
CA SER A 218 -34.12 -29.42 36.70
C SER A 218 -32.96 -28.50 36.33
N LEU A 219 -31.79 -28.70 36.94
CA LEU A 219 -30.58 -27.92 36.62
C LEU A 219 -30.12 -28.14 35.18
N TRP A 220 -30.13 -29.40 34.72
CA TRP A 220 -29.81 -29.79 33.35
C TRP A 220 -30.77 -29.15 32.35
N GLY A 221 -32.08 -29.22 32.60
CA GLY A 221 -33.09 -28.59 31.75
C GLY A 221 -32.97 -27.06 31.71
N LYS A 222 -32.50 -26.44 32.79
CA LYS A 222 -32.29 -24.98 32.83
C LYS A 222 -31.04 -24.55 32.07
N LEU A 223 -29.91 -25.21 32.32
CA LEU A 223 -28.59 -24.78 31.85
C LEU A 223 -28.15 -25.44 30.53
N CYS A 224 -28.51 -26.69 30.30
CA CYS A 224 -27.93 -27.53 29.25
C CYS A 224 -28.88 -27.85 28.09
N ASN A 225 -30.16 -27.47 28.19
CA ASN A 225 -31.16 -27.54 27.11
C ASN A 225 -31.33 -26.22 26.36
#